data_AF-A0A7S3YLX5-F1
#
_entry.id   AF-A0A7S3YLX5-F1
#
_cell.length_a   1.000
_cell.length_b   1.000
_cell.length_c   1.000
_cell.angle_alpha   90.00
_cell.angle_beta   90.00
_cell.angle_gamma   90.00
#
_symmetry.space_group_name_H-M   'P 1'
#
loop_
_entity.id
_entity.type
_entity.pdbx_description
1 polymer ?
#
loop_
_entity_poly.entity_id
_entity_poly.type
_entity_poly.pdbx_seq_one_letter_code
_entity_poly.pdbx_strand_id
1 'polypeptide(L)'
;MSDQIKAAEPTKEAKETGDAKDSKNNNETDPARTLEKKLKRRPSIKEVMDKNILKKGGKLAGPIAALEKQNLEKKLNDKIARRGSKDDAMKKAGGMEGSNIAPKLQKAAKELEFKLKSDHLNRELANRESKEDAEAKATLFPDTNMAPSLRATARKLKQELTKNKLNQLLENRPTPAQLVSEGVVNPRISSRIKAVAKVLEHNRKTDKVGHLLEDRSDVEELRKRGVLTADSKIAPRLQGVAKQLEFNLAKSNFHYQYSRRKSIDDLIKAGIVRPDNFQEYLKAQDEEKDEVRLFLVSGPHPRYDTLPHTVHTRAPQQTDN
;
A
#
# COMPACT_ATOMS: atom_id res chain seq x y z
N MET A 1 -63.14 -27.92 29.93
CA MET A 1 -63.56 -28.66 31.14
C MET A 1 -63.45 -27.70 32.32
N SER A 2 -64.59 -27.50 33.01
CA SER A 2 -64.74 -26.88 34.33
C SER A 2 -64.53 -25.36 34.38
N ASP A 3 -65.59 -24.57 34.24
CA ASP A 3 -66.58 -24.23 35.28
C ASP A 3 -65.97 -23.36 36.40
N GLN A 4 -66.34 -22.08 36.45
CA GLN A 4 -67.21 -21.51 37.50
C GLN A 4 -67.16 -19.98 37.47
N ILE A 5 -68.27 -19.41 37.03
CA ILE A 5 -68.68 -18.02 37.22
C ILE A 5 -69.22 -17.90 38.65
N LYS A 6 -68.80 -16.90 39.42
CA LYS A 6 -69.51 -16.50 40.65
C LYS A 6 -69.51 -14.99 40.80
N ALA A 7 -70.68 -14.42 40.55
CA ALA A 7 -71.06 -13.03 40.80
C ALA A 7 -71.43 -12.83 42.28
N ALA A 8 -71.22 -11.63 42.83
CA ALA A 8 -72.00 -11.08 43.94
C ALA A 8 -71.67 -9.59 44.19
N GLU A 9 -72.59 -8.71 43.82
CA GLU A 9 -72.90 -7.42 44.47
C GLU A 9 -74.44 -7.29 44.44
N PRO A 10 -75.09 -6.28 45.04
CA PRO A 10 -75.11 -5.91 46.46
C PRO A 10 -76.56 -5.75 46.97
N THR A 11 -76.86 -6.06 48.24
CA THR A 11 -78.20 -5.82 48.80
C THR A 11 -78.25 -4.50 49.59
N LYS A 12 -78.95 -3.53 49.01
CA LYS A 12 -79.57 -2.39 49.70
C LYS A 12 -80.96 -2.82 50.17
N GLU A 13 -81.29 -2.62 51.44
CA GLU A 13 -82.67 -2.61 51.92
C GLU A 13 -82.91 -1.32 52.71
N ALA A 14 -84.04 -0.70 52.43
CA ALA A 14 -84.48 0.57 52.98
C ALA A 14 -85.97 0.47 53.33
N LYS A 15 -86.35 1.05 54.48
CA LYS A 15 -87.69 1.56 54.89
C LYS A 15 -88.80 0.49 55.00
N GLU A 16 -89.86 0.59 55.81
CA GLU A 16 -90.73 1.70 56.25
C GLU A 16 -91.66 1.11 57.36
N THR A 17 -91.86 1.78 58.52
CA THR A 17 -93.12 2.44 59.01
C THR A 17 -94.24 1.59 59.64
N GLY A 18 -94.92 2.21 60.63
CA GLY A 18 -96.28 1.88 61.12
C GLY A 18 -96.31 1.34 62.57
N ASP A 19 -96.53 2.12 63.64
CA ASP A 19 -97.70 2.89 64.12
C ASP A 19 -98.60 2.17 65.17
N ALA A 20 -98.63 2.81 66.35
CA ALA A 20 -99.72 3.03 67.31
C ALA A 20 -100.50 1.88 68.00
N LYS A 21 -100.55 1.93 69.35
CA LYS A 21 -101.75 2.22 70.20
C LYS A 21 -101.42 2.02 71.70
N ASP A 22 -101.45 3.09 72.50
CA ASP A 22 -102.53 3.50 73.42
C ASP A 22 -102.63 2.68 74.72
N SER A 23 -102.32 3.32 75.86
CA SER A 23 -103.21 3.28 77.03
C SER A 23 -102.85 4.38 78.04
N LYS A 24 -103.87 5.17 78.39
CA LYS A 24 -103.93 6.24 79.38
C LYS A 24 -103.56 5.75 80.77
N ASN A 25 -102.99 6.63 81.61
CA ASN A 25 -103.39 6.73 83.01
C ASN A 25 -103.05 8.10 83.59
N ASN A 26 -104.02 8.59 84.36
CA ASN A 26 -104.13 9.93 84.93
C ASN A 26 -103.20 10.07 86.14
N ASN A 27 -102.64 11.27 86.35
CA ASN A 27 -102.86 12.07 87.56
C ASN A 27 -101.78 13.13 87.73
N GLU A 28 -102.28 14.35 87.85
CA GLU A 28 -101.86 15.37 88.80
C GLU A 28 -100.53 16.09 88.56
N THR A 29 -100.73 17.39 88.35
CA THR A 29 -99.82 18.51 88.31
C THR A 29 -98.80 18.49 89.43
N ASP A 30 -97.60 18.02 89.09
CA ASP A 30 -96.37 18.31 89.80
C ASP A 30 -95.38 18.88 88.78
N PRO A 31 -95.06 20.21 88.80
CA PRO A 31 -94.23 20.84 87.79
C PRO A 31 -92.86 20.16 87.62
N ALA A 32 -92.35 19.53 88.69
CA ALA A 32 -91.14 18.73 88.69
C ALA A 32 -91.22 17.51 87.74
N ARG A 33 -92.34 16.77 87.76
CA ARG A 33 -92.53 15.58 86.92
C ARG A 33 -92.69 15.91 85.44
N THR A 34 -93.30 17.05 85.10
CA THR A 34 -93.38 17.54 83.71
C THR A 34 -92.02 17.97 83.17
N LEU A 35 -91.17 18.59 84.00
CA LEU A 35 -89.81 18.93 83.62
C LEU A 35 -88.99 17.66 83.41
N GLU A 36 -89.11 16.67 84.28
CA GLU A 36 -88.40 15.40 84.20
C GLU A 36 -88.79 14.59 82.95
N LYS A 37 -90.09 14.51 82.60
CA LYS A 37 -90.53 13.89 81.34
C LYS A 37 -90.00 14.62 80.11
N LYS A 38 -89.94 15.96 80.13
CA LYS A 38 -89.37 16.75 79.03
C LYS A 38 -87.85 16.60 78.93
N LEU A 39 -87.15 16.45 80.05
CA LEU A 39 -85.71 16.17 80.09
C LEU A 39 -85.39 14.75 79.61
N LYS A 40 -86.19 13.74 79.99
CA LYS A 40 -86.05 12.35 79.53
C LYS A 40 -86.31 12.17 78.03
N ARG A 41 -87.13 13.05 77.43
CA ARG A 41 -87.40 13.06 75.98
C ARG A 41 -86.40 13.91 75.16
N ARG A 42 -85.42 14.57 75.80
CA ARG A 42 -84.39 15.26 75.04
C ARG A 42 -83.47 14.22 74.40
N PRO A 43 -83.30 14.24 73.06
CA PRO A 43 -82.33 13.37 72.42
C PRO A 43 -80.96 13.63 73.03
N SER A 44 -80.21 12.55 73.25
CA SER A 44 -78.87 12.68 73.82
C SER A 44 -77.98 13.47 72.86
N ILE A 45 -76.98 14.18 73.40
CA ILE A 45 -76.01 14.92 72.58
C ILE A 45 -75.38 14.01 71.50
N LYS A 46 -75.16 12.73 71.80
CA LYS A 46 -74.67 11.73 70.85
C LYS A 46 -75.67 11.49 69.72
N GLU A 47 -76.95 11.27 70.02
CA GLU A 47 -77.99 11.11 68.98
C GLU A 47 -78.12 12.33 68.07
N VAL A 48 -77.93 13.54 68.60
CA VAL A 48 -77.97 14.77 67.80
C VAL A 48 -76.70 14.93 66.93
N MET A 49 -75.54 14.44 67.39
CA MET A 49 -74.31 14.35 66.59
C MET A 49 -74.41 13.29 65.49
N ASP A 50 -74.96 12.12 65.80
CA ASP A 50 -75.10 11.00 64.87
C ASP A 50 -76.13 11.31 63.77
N LYS A 51 -77.19 12.06 64.11
CA LYS A 51 -78.13 12.61 63.12
C LYS A 51 -77.58 13.83 62.36
N ASN A 52 -76.32 14.18 62.57
CA ASN A 52 -75.61 15.26 61.88
C ASN A 52 -76.22 16.67 62.09
N ILE A 53 -77.05 16.83 63.12
CA ILE A 53 -77.70 18.10 63.46
C ILE A 53 -76.74 18.98 64.27
N LEU A 54 -75.90 18.37 65.12
CA LEU A 54 -74.84 19.04 65.86
C LEU A 54 -73.47 18.53 65.40
N LYS A 55 -72.74 19.32 64.62
CA LYS A 55 -71.36 18.98 64.24
C LYS A 55 -70.43 19.02 65.48
N LYS A 56 -69.45 18.12 65.56
CA LYS A 56 -68.45 18.10 66.65
C LYS A 56 -67.79 19.48 66.77
N GLY A 57 -67.86 20.10 67.95
CA GLY A 57 -67.25 21.41 68.23
C GLY A 57 -68.22 22.61 68.21
N GLY A 58 -69.52 22.42 68.01
CA GLY A 58 -70.52 23.50 68.14
C GLY A 58 -70.26 24.67 67.18
N LYS A 59 -70.17 25.91 67.69
CA LYS A 59 -69.87 27.13 66.88
C LYS A 59 -68.53 27.06 66.13
N LEU A 60 -67.60 26.22 66.58
CA LEU A 60 -66.28 26.02 65.97
C LEU A 60 -66.26 24.88 64.94
N ALA A 61 -67.40 24.21 64.70
CA ALA A 61 -67.44 23.07 63.80
C ALA A 61 -67.19 23.41 62.32
N GLY A 62 -67.56 24.61 61.88
CA GLY A 62 -67.23 25.10 60.54
C GLY A 62 -65.71 25.28 60.35
N PRO A 63 -65.04 26.02 61.24
CA PRO A 63 -63.58 26.16 61.26
C PRO A 63 -62.83 24.81 61.33
N ILE A 64 -63.28 23.87 62.16
CA ILE A 64 -62.64 22.56 62.31
C ILE A 64 -62.75 21.75 61.02
N ALA A 65 -63.93 21.71 60.38
CA ALA A 65 -64.09 21.01 59.10
C ALA A 65 -63.28 21.66 57.97
N ALA A 66 -63.16 23.00 57.96
CA ALA A 66 -62.31 23.71 57.02
C ALA A 66 -60.82 23.40 57.23
N LEU A 67 -60.38 23.34 58.49
CA LEU A 67 -59.00 22.96 58.85
C LEU A 67 -58.70 21.51 58.45
N GLU A 68 -59.62 20.58 58.69
CA GLU A 68 -59.49 19.19 58.26
C GLU A 68 -59.40 19.06 56.74
N LYS A 69 -60.23 19.82 56.00
CA LYS A 69 -60.16 19.88 54.54
C LYS A 69 -58.81 20.42 54.06
N GLN A 70 -58.32 21.52 54.65
CA GLN A 70 -57.00 22.05 54.33
C GLN A 70 -55.87 21.07 54.65
N ASN A 71 -55.95 20.35 55.76
CA ASN A 71 -54.97 19.33 56.12
C ASN A 71 -55.00 18.14 55.15
N LEU A 72 -56.17 17.76 54.65
CA LEU A 72 -56.31 16.74 53.61
C LEU A 72 -55.75 17.23 52.26
N GLU A 73 -56.04 18.46 51.87
CA GLU A 73 -55.50 19.08 50.65
C GLU A 73 -53.98 19.17 50.69
N LYS A 74 -53.40 19.60 51.82
CA LYS A 74 -51.94 19.61 52.02
C LYS A 74 -51.35 18.21 51.90
N LYS A 75 -51.93 17.21 52.58
CA LYS A 75 -51.49 15.81 52.48
C LYS A 75 -51.59 15.26 51.05
N LEU A 76 -52.60 15.67 50.29
CA LEU A 76 -52.77 15.25 48.91
C LEU A 76 -51.73 15.92 48.00
N ASN A 77 -51.52 17.22 48.15
CA ASN A 77 -50.50 17.97 47.42
C ASN A 77 -49.09 17.44 47.73
N ASP A 78 -48.78 17.12 48.99
CA ASP A 78 -47.51 16.50 49.36
C ASP A 78 -47.33 15.12 48.70
N LYS A 79 -48.40 14.33 48.58
CA LYS A 79 -48.37 13.04 47.87
C LYS A 79 -48.21 13.20 46.37
N ILE A 80 -48.82 14.22 45.78
CA ILE A 80 -48.69 14.52 44.34
C ILE A 80 -47.29 15.04 44.03
N ALA A 81 -46.75 15.96 44.84
CA ALA A 81 -45.39 16.47 44.70
C ALA A 81 -44.32 15.38 44.83
N ARG A 82 -44.59 14.33 45.62
CA ARG A 82 -43.70 13.16 45.77
C ARG A 82 -43.90 12.08 44.70
N ARG A 83 -44.99 12.11 43.93
CA ARG A 83 -45.13 11.25 42.74
C ARG A 83 -44.28 11.87 41.65
N GLY A 84 -43.06 11.34 41.45
CA GLY A 84 -42.22 11.68 40.31
C GLY A 84 -42.96 11.50 38.98
N SER A 85 -42.40 12.02 37.88
CA SER A 85 -43.01 11.88 36.56
C SER A 85 -43.29 10.40 36.25
N LYS A 86 -44.31 10.14 35.42
CA LYS A 86 -44.56 8.79 34.87
C LYS A 86 -43.28 8.20 34.28
N ASP A 87 -42.44 9.05 33.67
CA ASP A 87 -41.16 8.66 33.09
C ASP A 87 -40.11 8.32 34.16
N ASP A 88 -40.11 9.02 35.29
CA ASP A 88 -39.22 8.71 36.42
C ASP A 88 -39.58 7.37 37.09
N ALA A 89 -40.88 7.08 37.17
CA ALA A 89 -41.37 5.80 37.67
C ALA A 89 -41.01 4.64 36.72
N MET A 90 -41.11 4.86 35.41
CA MET A 90 -40.69 3.90 34.38
C MET A 90 -39.17 3.66 34.44
N LYS A 91 -38.36 4.71 34.57
CA LYS A 91 -36.90 4.58 34.75
C LYS A 91 -36.52 3.80 36.00
N LYS A 92 -37.11 4.13 37.16
CA LYS A 92 -36.85 3.43 38.42
C LYS A 92 -37.27 1.95 38.40
N ALA A 93 -38.29 1.60 37.60
CA ALA A 93 -38.73 0.22 37.40
C ALA A 93 -37.95 -0.52 36.29
N GLY A 94 -36.93 0.10 35.69
CA GLY A 94 -36.16 -0.50 34.60
C GLY A 94 -36.92 -0.58 33.26
N GLY A 95 -38.00 0.18 33.09
CA GLY A 95 -38.71 0.33 31.82
C GLY A 95 -37.84 1.05 30.78
N MET A 96 -37.88 0.57 29.54
CA MET A 96 -37.18 1.21 28.42
C MET A 96 -37.85 2.55 28.08
N GLU A 97 -37.07 3.62 28.11
CA GLU A 97 -37.47 4.95 27.65
C GLU A 97 -37.91 4.91 26.18
N GLY A 98 -39.10 5.43 25.86
CA GLY A 98 -39.57 5.58 24.47
C GLY A 98 -40.10 4.32 23.78
N SER A 99 -40.17 3.18 24.46
CA SER A 99 -40.71 1.95 23.87
C SER A 99 -42.23 1.86 24.04
N ASN A 100 -42.98 1.79 22.93
CA ASN A 100 -44.44 1.57 22.89
C ASN A 100 -44.86 0.17 23.35
N ILE A 101 -43.99 -0.56 24.05
CA ILE A 101 -44.21 -1.93 24.50
C ILE A 101 -44.89 -1.90 25.87
N ALA A 102 -46.00 -2.61 25.99
CA ALA A 102 -46.74 -2.75 27.23
C ALA A 102 -45.83 -3.25 28.38
N PRO A 103 -45.98 -2.77 29.63
CA PRO A 103 -45.09 -3.11 30.74
C PRO A 103 -44.86 -4.62 30.96
N LYS A 104 -45.90 -5.44 30.74
CA LYS A 104 -45.83 -6.90 30.85
C LYS A 104 -44.91 -7.55 29.80
N LEU A 105 -44.76 -6.93 28.63
CA LEU A 105 -43.97 -7.43 27.51
C LEU A 105 -42.54 -6.90 27.49
N GLN A 106 -42.21 -5.88 28.29
CA GLN A 106 -40.87 -5.28 28.31
C GLN A 106 -39.77 -6.29 28.66
N LYS A 107 -40.03 -7.20 29.62
CA LYS A 107 -39.06 -8.24 29.99
C LYS A 107 -38.81 -9.20 28.82
N ALA A 108 -39.88 -9.68 28.19
CA ALA A 108 -39.80 -10.59 27.05
C ALA A 108 -39.14 -9.91 25.83
N ALA A 109 -39.44 -8.63 25.58
CA ALA A 109 -38.84 -7.86 24.50
C ALA A 109 -37.33 -7.69 24.71
N LYS A 110 -36.87 -7.39 25.92
CA LYS A 110 -35.43 -7.33 26.25
C LYS A 110 -34.74 -8.68 26.09
N GLU A 111 -35.40 -9.76 26.50
CA GLU A 111 -34.85 -11.11 26.35
C GLU A 111 -34.72 -11.51 24.87
N LEU A 112 -35.73 -11.18 24.06
CA LEU A 112 -35.68 -11.37 22.62
C LEU A 112 -34.57 -10.53 21.99
N GLU A 113 -34.45 -9.26 22.37
CA GLU A 113 -33.38 -8.38 21.89
C GLU A 113 -32.00 -8.93 22.24
N PHE A 114 -31.82 -9.45 23.47
CA PHE A 114 -30.59 -10.09 23.89
C PHE A 114 -30.28 -11.34 23.04
N LYS A 115 -31.28 -12.20 22.80
CA LYS A 115 -31.15 -13.39 21.95
C LYS A 115 -30.79 -13.02 20.51
N LEU A 116 -31.47 -12.02 19.93
CA LEU A 116 -31.16 -11.53 18.58
C LEU A 116 -29.73 -10.97 18.50
N LYS A 117 -29.29 -10.22 19.52
CA LYS A 117 -27.92 -9.71 19.61
C LYS A 117 -26.90 -10.85 19.78
N SER A 118 -27.20 -11.87 20.58
CA SER A 118 -26.29 -13.02 20.76
C SER A 118 -26.19 -13.85 19.48
N ASP A 119 -27.31 -14.10 18.81
CA ASP A 119 -27.35 -14.87 17.56
C ASP A 119 -26.60 -14.12 16.46
N HIS A 120 -26.78 -12.79 16.39
CA HIS A 120 -26.04 -11.94 15.46
C HIS A 120 -24.53 -11.98 15.74
N LEU A 121 -24.11 -11.80 17.00
CA LEU A 121 -22.71 -11.89 17.40
C LEU A 121 -22.11 -13.26 17.05
N ASN A 122 -22.82 -14.35 17.35
CA ASN A 122 -22.37 -15.71 17.04
C ASN A 122 -22.18 -15.92 15.54
N ARG A 123 -23.07 -15.37 14.71
CA ARG A 123 -22.94 -15.41 13.26
C ARG A 123 -21.70 -14.65 12.77
N GLU A 124 -21.44 -13.48 13.32
CA GLU A 124 -20.24 -12.69 12.96
C GLU A 124 -18.95 -13.34 13.42
N LEU A 125 -18.94 -13.92 14.63
CA LEU A 125 -17.78 -14.64 15.16
C LEU A 125 -17.49 -15.90 14.36
N ALA A 126 -18.51 -16.62 13.90
CA ALA A 126 -18.35 -17.81 13.05
C ALA A 126 -17.77 -17.46 11.66
N ASN A 127 -18.14 -16.29 11.13
CA ASN A 127 -17.64 -15.79 9.85
C ASN A 127 -16.36 -14.94 9.99
N ARG A 128 -15.79 -14.82 11.19
CA ARG A 128 -14.60 -13.99 11.38
C ARG A 128 -13.43 -14.63 10.65
N GLU A 129 -12.63 -13.80 10.02
CA GLU A 129 -11.39 -14.23 9.38
C GLU A 129 -10.42 -14.81 10.42
N SER A 130 -9.68 -15.86 10.03
CA SER A 130 -8.61 -16.40 10.88
C SER A 130 -7.51 -15.35 11.04
N LYS A 131 -6.73 -15.46 12.12
CA LYS A 131 -5.66 -14.49 12.37
C LYS A 131 -4.59 -14.58 11.27
N GLU A 132 -4.30 -15.80 10.84
CA GLU A 132 -3.36 -16.13 9.77
C GLU A 132 -3.80 -15.54 8.43
N ASP A 133 -5.08 -15.67 8.08
CA ASP A 133 -5.64 -15.08 6.85
C ASP A 133 -5.60 -13.55 6.88
N ALA A 134 -5.89 -12.94 8.04
CA ALA A 134 -5.82 -11.49 8.23
C ALA A 134 -4.37 -10.96 8.13
N GLU A 135 -3.38 -11.74 8.56
CA GLU A 135 -1.95 -11.45 8.39
C GLU A 135 -1.52 -11.56 6.92
N ALA A 136 -2.00 -12.59 6.21
CA ALA A 136 -1.73 -12.79 4.79
C ALA A 136 -2.31 -11.66 3.92
N LYS A 137 -3.51 -11.16 4.25
CA LYS A 137 -4.14 -10.02 3.59
C LYS A 137 -3.59 -8.66 4.02
N ALA A 138 -2.52 -8.63 4.84
CA ALA A 138 -1.87 -7.43 5.35
C ALA A 138 -2.81 -6.47 6.12
N THR A 139 -3.96 -6.96 6.57
CA THR A 139 -4.91 -6.21 7.39
C THR A 139 -4.45 -6.23 8.86
N LEU A 140 -3.89 -7.36 9.29
CA LEU A 140 -3.08 -7.50 10.49
C LEU A 140 -1.60 -7.64 10.11
N PHE A 141 -0.70 -7.19 10.97
CA PHE A 141 0.74 -7.24 10.68
C PHE A 141 1.29 -8.58 11.17
N PRO A 142 2.09 -9.29 10.35
CA PRO A 142 2.68 -10.60 10.69
C PRO A 142 3.78 -10.53 11.76
N ASP A 143 3.88 -9.42 12.49
CA ASP A 143 4.85 -9.25 13.57
C ASP A 143 4.32 -9.91 14.85
N THR A 144 4.19 -11.24 14.80
CA THR A 144 3.68 -12.08 15.90
C THR A 144 4.53 -11.97 17.16
N ASN A 145 5.78 -11.51 17.03
CA ASN A 145 6.75 -11.45 18.11
C ASN A 145 6.92 -10.05 18.73
N MET A 146 6.16 -9.04 18.30
CA MET A 146 6.26 -7.68 18.84
C MET A 146 5.03 -7.28 19.66
N ALA A 147 5.29 -6.66 20.81
CA ALA A 147 4.24 -6.09 21.66
C ALA A 147 3.39 -5.06 20.88
N PRO A 148 2.06 -5.02 21.05
CA PRO A 148 1.18 -4.11 20.30
C PRO A 148 1.59 -2.63 20.39
N SER A 149 2.10 -2.19 21.55
CA SER A 149 2.57 -0.82 21.78
C SER A 149 3.80 -0.44 20.96
N LEU A 150 4.64 -1.41 20.58
CA LEU A 150 5.88 -1.20 19.83
C LEU A 150 5.70 -1.29 18.31
N ARG A 151 4.54 -1.74 17.82
CA ARG A 151 4.33 -1.92 16.37
C ARG A 151 4.48 -0.61 15.60
N ALA A 152 3.97 0.50 16.13
CA ALA A 152 4.06 1.80 15.49
C ALA A 152 5.52 2.29 15.41
N THR A 153 6.29 2.15 16.49
CA THR A 153 7.70 2.55 16.54
C THR A 153 8.56 1.66 15.65
N ALA A 154 8.33 0.35 15.64
CA ALA A 154 9.00 -0.59 14.76
C ALA A 154 8.77 -0.28 13.28
N ARG A 155 7.53 0.08 12.89
CA ARG A 155 7.24 0.54 11.52
C ARG A 155 8.00 1.81 11.17
N LYS A 156 7.99 2.79 12.06
CA LYS A 156 8.71 4.05 11.85
C LYS A 156 10.20 3.78 11.67
N LEU A 157 10.78 2.93 12.52
CA LEU A 157 12.18 2.52 12.39
C LEU A 157 12.44 1.80 11.05
N LYS A 158 11.60 0.86 10.65
CA LYS A 158 11.72 0.16 9.35
C LYS A 158 11.64 1.14 8.18
N GLN A 159 10.75 2.13 8.25
CA GLN A 159 10.65 3.20 7.25
C GLN A 159 11.93 4.05 7.21
N GLU A 160 12.47 4.47 8.35
CA GLU A 160 13.73 5.22 8.39
C GLU A 160 14.92 4.39 7.88
N LEU A 161 15.01 3.11 8.25
CA LEU A 161 16.06 2.20 7.74
C LEU A 161 15.97 2.01 6.23
N THR A 162 14.76 1.78 5.69
CA THR A 162 14.55 1.65 4.24
C THR A 162 14.82 2.95 3.51
N LYS A 163 14.46 4.10 4.08
CA LYS A 163 14.78 5.43 3.57
C LYS A 163 16.28 5.70 3.55
N ASN A 164 16.98 5.44 4.64
CA ASN A 164 18.44 5.61 4.72
C ASN A 164 19.16 4.71 3.71
N LYS A 165 18.74 3.44 3.61
CA LYS A 165 19.28 2.51 2.61
C LYS A 165 19.01 2.99 1.18
N LEU A 166 17.80 3.49 0.91
CA LEU A 166 17.44 4.03 -0.40
C LEU A 166 18.31 5.24 -0.75
N ASN A 167 18.49 6.17 0.19
CA ASN A 167 19.33 7.34 0.00
C ASN A 167 20.78 6.95 -0.32
N GLN A 168 21.36 6.00 0.43
CA GLN A 168 22.70 5.49 0.14
C GLN A 168 22.82 4.87 -1.25
N LEU A 169 21.79 4.14 -1.71
CA LEU A 169 21.77 3.56 -3.06
C LEU A 169 21.58 4.62 -4.16
N LEU A 170 20.86 5.70 -3.86
CA LEU A 170 20.66 6.82 -4.79
C LEU A 170 21.92 7.68 -4.93
N GLU A 171 22.66 7.89 -3.84
CA GLU A 171 23.96 8.60 -3.87
C GLU A 171 24.99 7.85 -4.71
N ASN A 172 25.03 6.52 -4.60
CA ASN A 172 25.93 5.67 -5.36
C ASN A 172 25.36 5.21 -6.70
N ARG A 173 24.28 5.85 -7.18
CA ARG A 173 23.62 5.43 -8.41
C ARG A 173 24.51 5.73 -9.63
N PRO A 174 24.78 4.74 -10.50
CA PRO A 174 25.51 4.98 -11.74
C PRO A 174 24.79 5.98 -12.63
N THR A 175 25.56 6.85 -13.27
CA THR A 175 25.03 7.80 -14.26
C THR A 175 24.50 7.04 -15.48
N PRO A 176 23.50 7.59 -16.20
CA PRO A 176 22.98 6.94 -17.39
C PRO A 176 24.07 6.73 -18.46
N ALA A 177 25.05 7.64 -18.57
CA ALA A 177 26.18 7.49 -19.48
C ALA A 177 27.04 6.26 -19.14
N GLN A 178 27.33 6.03 -17.85
CA GLN A 178 28.06 4.83 -17.40
C GLN A 178 27.29 3.54 -17.74
N LEU A 179 25.97 3.53 -17.53
CA LEU A 179 25.13 2.38 -17.88
C LEU A 179 25.11 2.08 -19.38
N VAL A 180 25.28 3.11 -20.23
CA VAL A 180 25.41 2.93 -21.69
C VAL A 180 26.80 2.39 -22.05
N SER A 181 27.87 2.88 -21.42
CA SER A 181 29.22 2.34 -21.66
C SER A 181 29.38 0.89 -21.20
N GLU A 182 28.71 0.51 -20.11
CA GLU A 182 28.65 -0.88 -19.62
C GLU A 182 27.71 -1.77 -20.46
N GLY A 183 26.99 -1.19 -21.43
CA GLY A 183 26.06 -1.92 -22.30
C GLY A 183 24.76 -2.38 -21.62
N VAL A 184 24.47 -1.89 -20.42
CA VAL A 184 23.24 -2.22 -19.67
C VAL A 184 22.01 -1.60 -20.35
N VAL A 185 22.13 -0.33 -20.75
CA VAL A 185 21.08 0.44 -21.40
C VAL A 185 21.52 0.85 -22.81
N ASN A 186 20.62 0.75 -23.79
CA ASN A 186 20.83 1.31 -25.11
C ASN A 186 19.84 2.45 -25.32
N PRO A 187 20.28 3.71 -25.41
CA PRO A 187 19.38 4.86 -25.46
C PRO A 187 18.61 4.95 -26.79
N ARG A 188 19.07 4.26 -27.84
CA ARG A 188 18.43 4.27 -29.16
C ARG A 188 17.25 3.32 -29.27
N ILE A 189 17.12 2.38 -28.34
CA ILE A 189 16.14 1.29 -28.42
C ILE A 189 15.19 1.42 -27.24
N SER A 190 13.90 1.56 -27.53
CA SER A 190 12.85 1.55 -26.50
C SER A 190 12.84 0.23 -25.73
N SER A 191 12.54 0.29 -24.43
CA SER A 191 12.46 -0.87 -23.54
C SER A 191 11.50 -1.95 -24.07
N ARG A 192 10.41 -1.55 -24.72
CA ARG A 192 9.39 -2.45 -25.29
C ARG A 192 9.93 -3.35 -26.41
N ILE A 193 10.88 -2.85 -27.20
CA ILE A 193 11.42 -3.55 -28.38
C ILE A 193 12.86 -4.05 -28.16
N LYS A 194 13.47 -3.80 -26.99
CA LYS A 194 14.85 -4.21 -26.67
C LYS A 194 15.11 -5.69 -26.93
N ALA A 195 14.19 -6.55 -26.53
CA ALA A 195 14.31 -7.99 -26.74
C ALA A 195 14.29 -8.36 -28.23
N VAL A 196 13.32 -7.83 -28.99
CA VAL A 196 13.18 -8.06 -30.43
C VAL A 196 14.41 -7.54 -31.20
N ALA A 197 14.88 -6.35 -30.86
CA ALA A 197 16.05 -5.75 -31.48
C ALA A 197 17.32 -6.60 -31.25
N LYS A 198 17.49 -7.18 -30.04
CA LYS A 198 18.62 -8.08 -29.75
C LYS A 198 18.57 -9.36 -30.59
N VAL A 199 17.38 -9.96 -30.75
CA VAL A 199 17.20 -11.14 -31.60
C VAL A 199 17.51 -10.81 -33.05
N LEU A 200 16.99 -9.68 -33.57
CA LEU A 200 17.28 -9.24 -34.93
C LEU A 200 18.77 -8.97 -35.15
N GLU A 201 19.44 -8.30 -34.20
CA GLU A 201 20.89 -8.07 -34.27
C GLU A 201 21.67 -9.40 -34.32
N HIS A 202 21.28 -10.36 -33.49
CA HIS A 202 21.89 -11.69 -33.49
C HIS A 202 21.68 -12.42 -34.82
N ASN A 203 20.46 -12.41 -35.37
CA ASN A 203 20.17 -13.03 -36.66
C ASN A 203 20.99 -12.39 -37.77
N ARG A 204 21.01 -11.04 -37.86
CA ARG A 204 21.81 -10.32 -38.85
C ARG A 204 23.31 -10.64 -38.75
N LYS A 205 23.83 -10.79 -37.53
CA LYS A 205 25.23 -11.20 -37.30
C LYS A 205 25.46 -12.63 -37.75
N THR A 206 24.53 -13.53 -37.45
CA THR A 206 24.58 -14.94 -37.83
C THR A 206 24.55 -15.10 -39.35
N ASP A 207 23.62 -14.43 -40.03
CA ASP A 207 23.50 -14.43 -41.49
C ASP A 207 24.75 -13.86 -42.15
N LYS A 208 25.25 -12.72 -41.64
CA LYS A 208 26.49 -12.11 -42.14
C LYS A 208 27.70 -13.04 -41.96
N VAL A 209 27.83 -13.66 -40.79
CA VAL A 209 28.90 -14.63 -40.54
C VAL A 209 28.73 -15.86 -41.44
N GLY A 210 27.49 -16.31 -41.67
CA GLY A 210 27.17 -17.38 -42.61
C GLY A 210 27.73 -17.10 -44.00
N HIS A 211 27.37 -15.96 -44.60
CA HIS A 211 27.90 -15.57 -45.91
C HIS A 211 29.43 -15.42 -45.94
N LEU A 212 30.04 -14.84 -44.88
CA LEU A 212 31.50 -14.75 -44.80
C LEU A 212 32.20 -16.12 -44.70
N LEU A 213 31.50 -17.13 -44.18
CA LEU A 213 32.00 -18.50 -44.11
C LEU A 213 31.79 -19.26 -45.42
N GLU A 214 30.71 -18.96 -46.16
CA GLU A 214 30.47 -19.49 -47.51
C GLU A 214 31.56 -19.01 -48.48
N ASP A 215 31.91 -17.72 -48.44
CA ASP A 215 32.95 -17.10 -49.27
C ASP A 215 34.38 -17.28 -48.72
N ARG A 216 34.56 -18.16 -47.72
CA ARG A 216 35.86 -18.33 -47.09
C ARG A 216 36.85 -18.97 -48.06
N SER A 217 37.91 -18.22 -48.40
CA SER A 217 39.02 -18.73 -49.22
C SER A 217 39.70 -19.93 -48.58
N ASP A 218 40.07 -20.90 -49.42
CA ASP A 218 40.81 -22.08 -48.99
C ASP A 218 42.23 -21.74 -48.54
N VAL A 219 42.79 -22.62 -47.71
CA VAL A 219 44.16 -22.48 -47.18
C VAL A 219 45.18 -22.36 -48.31
N GLU A 220 44.99 -23.12 -49.40
CA GLU A 220 45.86 -23.08 -50.56
C GLU A 220 45.77 -21.76 -51.33
N GLU A 221 44.58 -21.16 -51.41
CA GLU A 221 44.42 -19.82 -52.01
C GLU A 221 45.09 -18.74 -51.17
N LEU A 222 44.95 -18.82 -49.85
CA LEU A 222 45.63 -17.92 -48.92
C LEU A 222 47.16 -18.04 -49.01
N ARG A 223 47.68 -19.25 -49.27
CA ARG A 223 49.10 -19.50 -49.51
C ARG A 223 49.55 -18.91 -50.84
N LYS A 224 48.79 -19.10 -51.92
CA LYS A 224 49.07 -18.49 -53.24
C LYS A 224 49.06 -16.96 -53.18
N ARG A 225 48.17 -16.38 -52.37
CA ARG A 225 48.12 -14.92 -52.10
C ARG A 225 49.22 -14.43 -51.17
N GLY A 226 50.06 -15.32 -50.63
CA GLY A 226 51.14 -14.96 -49.69
C GLY A 226 50.66 -14.48 -48.31
N VAL A 227 49.38 -14.68 -47.99
CA VAL A 227 48.80 -14.35 -46.68
C VAL A 227 49.24 -15.38 -45.64
N LEU A 228 49.25 -16.66 -46.03
CA LEU A 228 49.79 -17.76 -45.22
C LEU A 228 51.18 -18.14 -45.75
N THR A 229 52.13 -18.44 -44.85
CA THR A 229 53.45 -18.94 -45.23
C THR A 229 53.35 -20.34 -45.84
N ALA A 230 54.20 -20.63 -46.83
CA ALA A 230 54.08 -21.83 -47.66
C ALA A 230 54.23 -23.15 -46.88
N ASP A 231 55.05 -23.15 -45.84
CA ASP A 231 55.39 -24.35 -45.08
C ASP A 231 54.71 -24.36 -43.71
N SER A 232 53.48 -24.88 -43.67
CA SER A 232 52.72 -25.12 -42.43
C SER A 232 53.27 -26.32 -41.62
N LYS A 233 54.60 -26.42 -41.47
CA LYS A 233 55.24 -27.34 -40.51
C LYS A 233 55.64 -26.61 -39.22
N ILE A 234 55.62 -25.28 -39.24
CA ILE A 234 56.00 -24.42 -38.13
C ILE A 234 54.73 -23.98 -37.40
N ALA A 235 54.71 -24.14 -36.07
CA ALA A 235 53.59 -23.73 -35.24
C ALA A 235 53.27 -22.22 -35.41
N PRO A 236 51.99 -21.78 -35.35
CA PRO A 236 51.60 -20.38 -35.62
C PRO A 236 52.40 -19.33 -34.84
N ARG A 237 52.73 -19.64 -33.58
CA ARG A 237 53.50 -18.74 -32.70
C ARG A 237 54.94 -18.54 -33.16
N LEU A 238 55.51 -19.48 -33.91
CA LEU A 238 56.89 -19.46 -34.39
C LEU A 238 57.05 -18.96 -35.83
N GLN A 239 55.95 -18.81 -36.57
CA GLN A 239 55.98 -18.41 -37.98
C GLN A 239 56.67 -17.05 -38.18
N GLY A 240 56.42 -16.09 -37.28
CA GLY A 240 57.07 -14.78 -37.33
C GLY A 240 58.59 -14.86 -37.16
N VAL A 241 59.06 -15.60 -36.15
CA VAL A 241 60.49 -15.78 -35.86
C VAL A 241 61.17 -16.56 -36.98
N ALA A 242 60.52 -17.61 -37.50
CA ALA A 242 61.04 -18.39 -38.60
C ALA A 242 61.21 -17.55 -39.88
N LYS A 243 60.22 -16.71 -40.23
CA LYS A 243 60.31 -15.80 -41.38
C LYS A 243 61.41 -14.76 -41.22
N GLN A 244 61.60 -14.22 -40.02
CA GLN A 244 62.71 -13.31 -39.73
C GLN A 244 64.07 -14.01 -39.88
N LEU A 245 64.19 -15.24 -39.36
CA LEU A 245 65.40 -16.03 -39.50
C LEU A 245 65.69 -16.34 -40.97
N GLU A 246 64.68 -16.78 -41.74
CA GLU A 246 64.79 -17.03 -43.17
C GLU A 246 65.27 -15.78 -43.93
N PHE A 247 64.67 -14.62 -43.64
CA PHE A 247 65.10 -13.35 -44.22
C PHE A 247 66.55 -13.00 -43.86
N ASN A 248 66.95 -13.18 -42.60
CA ASN A 248 68.32 -12.90 -42.16
C ASN A 248 69.33 -13.85 -42.81
N LEU A 249 69.00 -15.14 -42.94
CA LEU A 249 69.84 -16.11 -43.64
C LEU A 249 69.95 -15.77 -45.13
N ALA A 250 68.84 -15.45 -45.80
CA ALA A 250 68.83 -15.01 -47.19
C ALA A 250 69.67 -13.74 -47.40
N LYS A 251 69.54 -12.76 -46.50
CA LYS A 251 70.32 -11.51 -46.51
C LYS A 251 71.81 -11.78 -46.34
N SER A 252 72.22 -12.61 -45.39
CA SER A 252 73.62 -12.98 -45.17
C SER A 252 74.20 -13.75 -46.35
N ASN A 253 73.43 -14.68 -46.92
CA ASN A 253 73.82 -15.43 -48.11
C ASN A 253 73.98 -14.51 -49.33
N PHE A 254 73.02 -13.61 -49.56
CA PHE A 254 73.10 -12.61 -50.62
C PHE A 254 74.32 -11.71 -50.44
N HIS A 255 74.58 -11.24 -49.22
CA HIS A 255 75.75 -10.42 -48.91
C HIS A 255 77.05 -11.16 -49.26
N TYR A 256 77.16 -12.44 -48.88
CA TYR A 256 78.32 -13.26 -49.20
C TYR A 256 78.51 -13.48 -50.72
N GLN A 257 77.42 -13.78 -51.45
CA GLN A 257 77.47 -13.92 -52.91
C GLN A 257 77.88 -12.61 -53.60
N TYR A 258 77.36 -11.49 -53.11
CA TYR A 258 77.69 -10.16 -53.63
C TYR A 258 79.15 -9.81 -53.39
N SER A 259 79.67 -10.08 -52.18
CA SER A 259 81.08 -9.86 -51.84
C SER A 259 82.04 -10.74 -52.64
N ARG A 260 81.59 -11.89 -53.13
CA ARG A 260 82.36 -12.80 -53.99
C ARG A 260 82.07 -12.62 -55.48
N ARG A 261 81.31 -11.60 -55.86
CA ARG A 261 81.01 -11.33 -57.27
C ARG A 261 82.31 -11.04 -58.00
N LYS A 262 82.50 -11.71 -59.14
CA LYS A 262 83.63 -11.44 -60.04
C LYS A 262 83.61 -9.97 -60.46
N SER A 263 84.78 -9.34 -60.49
CA SER A 263 84.90 -7.99 -60.98
C SER A 263 84.45 -7.93 -62.45
N ILE A 264 84.06 -6.75 -62.92
CA ILE A 264 83.65 -6.56 -64.31
C ILE A 264 84.79 -6.98 -65.27
N ASP A 265 86.03 -6.69 -64.91
CA ASP A 265 87.21 -7.07 -65.69
C ASP A 265 87.34 -8.60 -65.81
N ASP A 266 87.04 -9.33 -64.74
CA ASP A 266 87.03 -10.80 -64.76
C ASP A 266 85.90 -11.35 -65.65
N LEU A 267 84.78 -10.64 -65.78
CA LEU A 267 83.67 -11.00 -66.68
C LEU A 267 83.99 -10.69 -68.16
N ILE A 268 84.72 -9.61 -68.43
CA ILE A 268 85.25 -9.28 -69.77
C ILE A 268 86.29 -10.32 -70.18
N LYS A 269 87.22 -10.68 -69.29
CA LYS A 269 88.20 -11.75 -69.54
C LYS A 269 87.53 -13.11 -69.77
N ALA A 270 86.42 -13.37 -69.09
CA ALA A 270 85.62 -14.58 -69.32
C ALA A 270 84.78 -14.53 -70.62
N GLY A 271 84.81 -13.42 -71.36
CA GLY A 271 84.08 -13.25 -72.63
C GLY A 271 82.57 -13.11 -72.47
N ILE A 272 82.07 -12.90 -71.24
CA ILE A 272 80.64 -12.80 -70.95
C ILE A 272 80.12 -11.39 -71.28
N VAL A 273 80.94 -10.36 -71.03
CA VAL A 273 80.63 -8.96 -71.33
C VAL A 273 81.51 -8.48 -72.47
N ARG A 274 80.91 -7.90 -73.52
CA ARG A 274 81.66 -7.27 -74.60
C ARG A 274 82.12 -5.87 -74.17
N PRO A 275 83.40 -5.53 -74.33
CA PRO A 275 83.96 -4.25 -73.86
C PRO A 275 83.38 -3.03 -74.59
N ASP A 276 82.94 -3.22 -75.84
CA ASP A 276 82.49 -2.12 -76.72
C ASP A 276 81.24 -1.42 -76.20
N ASN A 277 80.33 -2.15 -75.55
CA ASN A 277 79.11 -1.59 -74.97
C ASN A 277 79.33 -0.99 -73.57
N PHE A 278 80.46 -1.26 -72.93
CA PHE A 278 80.66 -0.90 -71.52
C PHE A 278 81.12 0.54 -71.34
N GLN A 279 81.91 1.08 -72.28
CA GLN A 279 82.34 2.47 -72.25
C GLN A 279 81.18 3.45 -72.51
N GLU A 280 80.23 3.10 -73.37
CA GLU A 280 78.99 3.88 -73.56
C GLU A 280 78.11 3.85 -72.32
N TYR A 281 77.98 2.70 -71.65
CA TYR A 281 77.19 2.56 -70.41
C TYR A 281 77.79 3.33 -69.21
N LEU A 282 79.11 3.34 -69.05
CA LEU A 282 79.77 4.13 -68.01
C LEU A 282 79.66 5.64 -68.26
N LYS A 283 79.84 6.08 -69.52
CA LYS A 283 79.62 7.48 -69.91
C LYS A 283 78.16 7.90 -69.67
N ALA A 284 77.19 7.07 -70.03
CA ALA A 284 75.77 7.33 -69.77
C ALA A 284 75.42 7.35 -68.27
N GLN A 285 76.03 6.50 -67.44
CA GLN A 285 75.82 6.48 -65.98
C GLN A 285 76.42 7.69 -65.26
N ASP A 286 77.52 8.24 -65.76
CA ASP A 286 78.13 9.44 -65.19
C ASP A 286 77.36 10.70 -65.64
N GLU A 287 76.85 10.75 -66.87
CA GLU A 287 75.92 11.78 -67.34
C GLU A 287 74.58 11.76 -66.56
N GLU A 288 74.01 10.58 -66.31
CA GLU A 288 72.75 10.42 -65.55
C GLU A 288 72.92 10.74 -64.05
N LYS A 289 74.09 10.46 -63.45
CA LYS A 289 74.39 10.86 -62.06
C LYS A 289 74.55 12.37 -61.90
N ASP A 290 75.08 13.05 -62.92
CA ASP A 290 75.19 14.50 -62.93
C ASP A 290 73.82 15.16 -63.13
N GLU A 291 72.93 14.57 -63.94
CA GLU A 291 71.53 15.02 -64.05
C GLU A 291 70.73 14.79 -62.76
N VAL A 292 70.85 13.62 -62.12
CA VAL A 292 70.15 13.32 -60.85
C VAL A 292 70.70 14.16 -59.68
N ARG A 293 72.02 14.47 -59.66
CA ARG A 293 72.59 15.43 -58.71
C ARG A 293 72.11 16.86 -58.97
N LEU A 294 71.99 17.28 -60.22
CA LEU A 294 71.47 18.61 -60.57
C LEU A 294 69.98 18.74 -60.20
N PHE A 295 69.20 17.67 -60.36
CA PHE A 295 67.77 17.63 -59.98
C PHE A 295 67.56 17.63 -58.45
N LEU A 296 68.43 16.96 -57.68
CA LEU A 296 68.36 16.94 -56.20
C LEU A 296 68.84 18.25 -55.55
N VAL A 297 69.65 19.06 -56.23
CA VAL A 297 70.17 20.34 -55.72
C VAL A 297 69.33 21.55 -56.18
N SER A 298 68.60 21.44 -57.30
CA SER A 298 67.80 22.55 -57.85
C SER A 298 66.27 22.32 -57.89
N GLY A 299 65.80 21.10 -57.60
CA GLY A 299 64.37 20.82 -57.51
C GLY A 299 63.73 21.51 -56.30
N PRO A 300 62.53 22.12 -56.43
CA PRO A 300 61.82 22.68 -55.29
C PRO A 300 61.65 21.57 -54.26
N HIS A 301 62.25 21.77 -53.08
CA HIS A 301 62.07 20.85 -51.97
C HIS A 301 60.57 20.63 -51.79
N PRO A 302 60.07 19.38 -51.76
CA PRO A 302 58.69 19.14 -51.40
C PRO A 302 58.51 19.78 -50.03
N ARG A 303 57.77 20.89 -49.98
CA ARG A 303 57.21 21.37 -48.73
C ARG A 303 56.43 20.17 -48.24
N TYR A 304 56.89 19.58 -47.14
CA TYR A 304 56.06 18.69 -46.36
C TYR A 304 54.94 19.57 -45.84
N ASP A 305 53.93 19.81 -46.68
CA ASP A 305 52.63 20.23 -46.23
C ASP A 305 52.22 19.15 -45.26
N THR A 306 52.28 19.52 -43.98
CA THR A 306 51.72 18.78 -42.89
C THR A 306 50.32 18.37 -43.33
N LEU A 307 50.15 17.08 -43.58
CA LEU A 307 48.84 16.50 -43.87
C LEU A 307 47.87 17.09 -42.83
N PRO A 308 46.78 17.74 -43.25
CA PRO A 308 45.81 18.21 -42.29
C PRO A 308 45.34 16.97 -41.53
N HIS A 309 45.69 16.90 -40.24
CA HIS A 309 45.04 16.00 -39.33
C HIS A 309 43.56 16.38 -39.35
N THR A 310 42.79 15.74 -40.23
CA THR A 310 41.34 15.69 -40.13
C THR A 310 41.02 14.90 -38.87
N VAL A 311 41.12 15.57 -37.73
CA VAL A 311 40.42 15.17 -36.52
C VAL A 311 38.95 15.22 -36.91
N HIS A 312 38.36 14.05 -37.15
CA HIS A 312 36.91 13.91 -37.16
C HIS A 312 36.40 14.22 -35.75
N THR A 313 36.23 15.51 -35.46
CA THR A 313 35.34 15.97 -34.39
C THR A 313 33.93 15.59 -34.84
N ARG A 314 33.45 14.50 -34.27
CA ARG A 314 32.07 14.06 -34.37
C ARG A 314 31.19 15.17 -33.80
N ALA A 315 30.53 15.93 -34.67
CA ALA A 315 29.57 16.95 -34.26
C ALA A 315 28.50 16.32 -33.34
N PRO A 316 28.12 16.99 -32.24
CA PRO A 316 26.97 16.57 -31.46
C PRO A 316 25.72 16.74 -32.32
N GLN A 317 24.93 15.66 -32.45
CA GLN A 317 23.61 15.74 -33.04
C GLN A 317 22.76 16.65 -32.14
N GLN A 318 22.33 17.78 -32.69
CA GLN A 318 21.19 18.52 -32.18
C GLN A 318 19.97 17.59 -32.24
N THR A 319 19.45 17.25 -31.08
CA THR A 319 18.10 16.71 -30.93
C THR A 319 17.16 17.89 -30.83
N ASP A 320 16.44 18.18 -31.91
CA ASP A 320 15.19 18.93 -31.84
C ASP A 320 14.05 17.94 -31.50
N ASN A 321 13.22 18.37 -30.54
CA ASN A 321 12.01 17.75 -29.97
C ASN A 321 12.18 16.70 -28.86
#